data_AF-A8EZY7-F1
#
_entry.id   AF-A8EZY7-F1
#
_cell.length_a   1.000
_cell.length_b   1.000
_cell.length_c   1.000
_cell.angle_alpha   90.00
_cell.angle_beta   90.00
_cell.angle_gamma   90.00
#
_symmetry.space_group_name_H-M   'P 1'
#
loop_
_entity.id
_entity.type
_entity.pdbx_description
1 polymer ?
#
loop_
_entity_poly.entity_id
_entity_poly.type
_entity_poly.pdbx_seq_one_letter_code
_entity_poly.pdbx_strand_id
1 'polypeptide(L)'
;MTKLLKLFFFTIIIFNNIAFAKETDFYIGIESKIVKPVVSKFQHKNSKTEIILKKSSIYSGKIGYIIYPQIAIEFLETYQPTYLLHYVLPQQNLSNGLTIPPTLGNAKVLSNTYMLNLIDDLEKIKTFTALVILGGGNSTSKS
;
A
#
# COMPACT_ATOMS: atom_id res chain seq x y z
N MET A 1 -10.27 -17.60 8.01
CA MET A 1 -8.95 -17.37 8.63
C MET A 1 -8.32 -16.15 7.98
N THR A 2 -8.40 -14.98 8.60
CA THR A 2 -7.84 -13.71 8.09
C THR A 2 -6.33 -13.70 8.38
N LYS A 3 -5.48 -13.79 7.35
CA LYS A 3 -4.03 -13.63 7.50
C LYS A 3 -3.71 -12.15 7.63
N LEU A 4 -3.21 -11.74 8.80
CA LEU A 4 -2.74 -10.38 9.05
C LEU A 4 -1.33 -10.24 8.47
N LEU A 5 -1.15 -9.35 7.49
CA LEU A 5 0.16 -9.01 6.95
C LEU A 5 0.67 -7.74 7.65
N LYS A 6 1.77 -7.86 8.40
CA LYS A 6 2.47 -6.72 9.01
C LYS A 6 3.35 -6.05 7.96
N LEU A 7 3.13 -4.75 7.74
CA LEU A 7 3.80 -3.94 6.75
C LEU A 7 4.65 -2.87 7.46
N PHE A 8 5.96 -2.84 7.19
CA PHE A 8 6.88 -1.81 7.66
C PHE A 8 7.47 -1.09 6.45
N PHE A 9 7.49 0.24 6.47
CA PHE A 9 8.10 1.03 5.40
C PHE A 9 8.87 2.23 5.96
N PHE A 10 9.89 2.62 5.19
CA PHE A 10 10.66 3.83 5.37
C PHE A 10 10.55 4.66 4.09
N THR A 11 10.11 5.91 4.19
CA THR A 11 10.00 6.81 3.04
C THR A 11 10.63 8.16 3.38
N ILE A 12 11.42 8.71 2.44
CA ILE A 12 11.90 10.08 2.48
C ILE A 12 11.14 10.86 1.41
N ILE A 13 10.52 11.98 1.78
CA ILE A 13 9.81 12.87 0.85
C ILE A 13 10.40 14.27 0.94
N ILE A 14 10.63 14.92 -0.20
CA ILE A 14 11.17 16.27 -0.27
C ILE A 14 10.07 17.21 -0.77
N PHE A 15 9.76 18.24 0.01
CA PHE A 15 8.78 19.26 -0.35
C PHE A 15 9.42 20.64 -0.44
N ASN A 16 8.85 21.50 -1.27
CA ASN A 16 9.25 22.90 -1.39
C ASN A 16 8.22 23.76 -0.65
N ASN A 17 8.65 24.52 0.37
CA ASN A 17 7.79 25.39 1.19
C ASN A 17 6.60 24.71 1.89
N ILE A 18 6.86 23.77 2.80
CA ILE A 18 5.88 23.41 3.83
C ILE A 18 6.10 24.31 5.06
N ALA A 19 5.04 24.91 5.56
CA ALA A 19 5.01 25.55 6.87
C ALA A 19 4.31 24.60 7.84
N PHE A 20 5.08 23.94 8.71
CA PHE A 20 4.50 23.24 9.85
C PHE A 20 3.94 24.25 10.85
N ALA A 21 2.85 23.88 11.52
CA ALA A 21 2.29 24.68 12.60
C ALA A 21 3.36 24.83 13.69
N LYS A 22 3.51 26.05 14.21
CA LYS A 22 4.44 26.35 15.33
C LYS A 22 3.99 25.73 16.66
N GLU A 23 2.76 25.21 16.71
CA GLU A 23 2.09 24.71 17.91
C GLU A 23 1.56 23.29 17.69
N THR A 24 1.28 22.60 18.79
CA THR A 24 0.62 21.28 18.77
C THR A 24 -0.77 21.42 18.18
N ASP A 25 -1.02 20.76 17.05
CA ASP A 25 -2.28 20.88 16.33
C ASP A 25 -2.66 19.57 15.64
N PHE A 26 -3.95 19.41 15.35
CA PHE A 26 -4.50 18.32 14.57
C PHE A 26 -4.72 18.74 13.13
N TYR A 27 -4.37 17.86 12.19
CA TYR A 27 -4.70 18.05 10.79
C TYR A 27 -5.41 16.83 10.22
N ILE A 28 -6.30 17.09 9.25
CA ILE A 28 -6.97 16.05 8.48
C ILE A 28 -6.60 16.26 7.02
N GLY A 29 -6.29 15.18 6.33
CA GLY A 29 -5.92 15.22 4.93
C GLY A 29 -6.55 14.08 4.13
N ILE A 30 -6.58 14.27 2.83
CA ILE A 30 -6.86 13.23 1.85
C ILE A 30 -5.65 13.10 0.93
N GLU A 31 -5.34 11.87 0.52
CA GLU A 31 -4.19 11.59 -0.33
C GLU A 31 -4.54 10.55 -1.39
N SER A 32 -4.08 10.80 -2.62
CA SER A 32 -4.11 9.82 -3.70
C SER A 32 -2.70 9.28 -3.93
N LYS A 33 -2.55 7.96 -4.01
CA LYS A 33 -1.24 7.30 -4.24
C LYS A 33 -1.36 6.27 -5.35
N ILE A 34 -0.26 6.06 -6.07
CA ILE A 34 -0.08 4.88 -6.93
C ILE A 34 0.78 3.89 -6.16
N VAL A 35 0.20 2.74 -5.82
CA VAL A 35 0.91 1.66 -5.11
C VAL A 35 1.35 0.61 -6.12
N LYS A 36 2.65 0.33 -6.14
CA LYS A 36 3.24 -0.80 -6.85
C LYS A 36 3.54 -1.92 -5.84
N PRO A 37 3.10 -3.16 -6.09
CA PRO A 37 3.45 -4.26 -5.21
C PRO A 37 4.94 -4.55 -5.24
N VAL A 38 5.50 -4.90 -4.08
CA VAL A 38 6.91 -5.30 -3.92
C VAL A 38 7.21 -6.54 -4.75
N VAL A 39 6.31 -7.52 -4.71
CA VAL A 39 6.35 -8.72 -5.56
C VAL A 39 5.18 -8.66 -6.53
N SER A 40 5.47 -8.38 -7.80
CA SER A 40 4.46 -8.24 -8.85
C SER A 40 4.09 -9.56 -9.52
N LYS A 41 4.94 -10.59 -9.40
CA LYS A 41 4.74 -11.87 -10.08
C LYS A 41 5.16 -13.02 -9.16
N PHE A 42 4.28 -14.00 -8.99
CA PHE A 42 4.55 -15.17 -8.18
C PHE A 42 3.76 -16.39 -8.66
N GLN A 43 4.27 -17.59 -8.38
CA GLN A 43 3.63 -18.84 -8.75
C GLN A 43 3.01 -19.51 -7.51
N HIS A 44 1.76 -19.94 -7.64
CA HIS A 44 1.11 -20.72 -6.58
C HIS A 44 1.73 -22.13 -6.52
N LYS A 45 2.26 -22.52 -5.35
CA LYS A 45 3.03 -23.78 -5.18
C LYS A 45 2.27 -25.02 -5.64
N ASN A 46 0.98 -25.13 -5.32
CA ASN A 46 0.22 -26.35 -5.55
C ASN A 46 -0.36 -26.42 -6.97
N SER A 47 -0.88 -25.30 -7.47
CA SER A 47 -1.56 -25.27 -8.77
C SER A 47 -0.65 -24.82 -9.90
N LYS A 48 0.63 -24.48 -9.66
CA LYS A 48 1.54 -23.87 -10.65
C LYS A 48 0.97 -22.63 -11.36
N THR A 49 -0.14 -22.07 -10.88
CA THR A 49 -0.82 -20.90 -11.42
C THR A 49 0.10 -19.71 -11.31
N GLU A 50 0.33 -19.04 -12.44
CA GLU A 50 1.09 -17.81 -12.45
C GLU A 50 0.18 -16.65 -12.10
N ILE A 51 0.54 -15.88 -11.09
CA ILE A 51 -0.22 -14.75 -10.58
C ILE A 51 0.60 -13.48 -10.75
N ILE A 52 -0.02 -12.46 -11.33
CA ILE A 52 0.55 -11.14 -11.60
C ILE A 52 -0.31 -10.10 -10.90
N LEU A 53 0.26 -9.37 -9.95
CA LEU A 53 -0.39 -8.27 -9.25
C LEU A 53 -0.04 -6.95 -9.95
N LYS A 54 -1.04 -6.22 -10.43
CA LYS A 54 -0.84 -4.91 -11.08
C LYS A 54 -0.78 -3.77 -10.06
N LYS A 55 -0.17 -2.65 -10.47
CA LYS A 55 -0.23 -1.38 -9.73
C LYS A 55 -1.67 -0.93 -9.55
N SER A 56 -1.96 -0.27 -8.44
CA SER A 56 -3.29 0.26 -8.13
C SER A 56 -3.20 1.72 -7.71
N SER A 57 -4.23 2.49 -8.05
CA SER A 57 -4.44 3.83 -7.52
C SER A 57 -5.30 3.72 -6.28
N ILE A 58 -4.86 4.35 -5.19
CA ILE A 58 -5.50 4.28 -3.88
C ILE A 58 -5.86 5.70 -3.41
N TYR A 59 -6.98 5.81 -2.70
CA TYR A 59 -7.39 7.02 -2.00
C TYR A 59 -7.36 6.73 -0.51
N SER A 60 -6.80 7.66 0.26
CA SER A 60 -6.56 7.48 1.68
C SER A 60 -6.98 8.73 2.44
N GLY A 61 -7.60 8.53 3.59
CA GLY A 61 -7.82 9.58 4.59
C GLY A 61 -6.70 9.52 5.62
N LYS A 62 -6.24 10.68 6.08
CA LYS A 62 -5.25 10.77 7.15
C LYS A 62 -5.65 11.75 8.22
N ILE A 63 -5.33 11.41 9.45
CA ILE A 63 -5.49 12.27 10.62
C ILE A 63 -4.13 12.31 11.30
N GLY A 64 -3.56 13.49 11.48
CA GLY A 64 -2.29 13.66 12.13
C GLY A 64 -2.36 14.61 13.32
N TYR A 65 -1.42 14.42 14.23
CA TYR A 65 -1.21 15.24 15.41
C TYR A 65 0.25 15.67 15.48
N ILE A 66 0.48 16.97 15.54
CA ILE A 66 1.80 17.56 15.66
C ILE A 66 2.17 17.57 17.14
N ILE A 67 3.19 16.80 17.52
CA ILE A 67 3.67 16.70 18.92
C ILE A 67 4.69 17.80 19.20
N TYR A 68 5.60 18.00 18.25
CA TYR A 68 6.57 19.08 18.23
C TYR A 68 6.54 19.73 16.85
N PRO A 69 6.99 20.98 16.70
CA PRO A 69 7.00 21.66 15.39
C PRO A 69 7.71 20.87 14.27
N GLN A 70 8.57 19.91 14.64
CA GLN A 70 9.32 19.04 13.72
C GLN A 70 8.86 17.58 13.75
N ILE A 71 7.98 17.18 14.68
CA ILE A 71 7.59 15.77 14.87
C ILE A 71 6.07 15.65 14.90
N ALA A 72 5.52 14.82 14.02
CA ALA A 72 4.10 14.50 13.98
C ALA A 72 3.85 12.98 13.98
N ILE A 73 2.71 12.58 14.54
CA ILE A 73 2.17 11.23 14.38
C ILE A 73 0.98 11.32 13.44
N GLU A 74 0.93 10.44 12.43
CA GLU A 74 -0.13 10.39 11.44
C GLU A 74 -0.74 8.99 11.37
N PHE A 75 -2.05 8.92 11.53
CA PHE A 75 -2.83 7.72 11.21
C PHE A 75 -3.38 7.83 9.79
N LEU A 76 -3.18 6.79 8.99
CA LEU A 76 -3.61 6.70 7.60
C LEU A 76 -4.52 5.48 7.42
N GLU A 77 -5.69 5.70 6.84
CA GLU A 77 -6.60 4.64 6.42
C GLU A 77 -6.79 4.69 4.90
N THR A 78 -6.61 3.54 4.25
CA THR A 78 -6.92 3.38 2.82
C THR A 78 -8.27 2.70 2.68
N TYR A 79 -9.22 3.37 2.03
CA TYR A 79 -10.55 2.81 1.79
C TYR A 79 -10.59 2.05 0.47
N GLN A 80 -10.72 0.71 0.55
CA GLN A 80 -10.96 -0.19 -0.59
C GLN A 80 -10.04 -0.03 -1.81
N PRO A 81 -8.70 0.00 -1.66
CA PRO A 81 -7.83 -0.06 -2.82
C PRO A 81 -8.07 -1.36 -3.59
N THR A 82 -8.41 -1.22 -4.87
CA THR A 82 -8.72 -2.34 -5.74
C THR A 82 -7.45 -2.76 -6.48
N TYR A 83 -6.90 -3.91 -6.10
CA TYR A 83 -5.79 -4.53 -6.84
C TYR A 83 -6.36 -5.42 -7.92
N LEU A 84 -5.84 -5.30 -9.14
CA LEU A 84 -6.16 -6.21 -10.22
C LEU A 84 -5.15 -7.35 -10.24
N LEU A 85 -5.65 -8.54 -9.97
CA LEU A 85 -4.89 -9.79 -9.97
C LEU A 85 -5.15 -10.48 -11.30
N HIS A 86 -4.11 -10.56 -12.12
CA HIS A 86 -4.14 -11.29 -13.37
C HIS A 86 -3.54 -12.68 -13.14
N TYR A 87 -4.23 -13.75 -13.54
CA TYR A 87 -3.74 -15.11 -13.33
C TYR A 87 -3.84 -15.95 -14.60
N VAL A 88 -2.91 -16.90 -14.74
CA VAL A 88 -2.92 -17.90 -15.80
C VAL A 88 -3.03 -19.28 -15.14
N LEU A 89 -4.18 -19.92 -15.30
CA LEU A 89 -4.39 -21.30 -14.85
C LEU A 89 -3.58 -22.24 -15.74
N PRO A 90 -2.87 -23.23 -15.16
CA PRO A 90 -2.13 -24.20 -15.97
C PRO A 90 -3.08 -25.07 -16.80
N GLN A 91 -2.53 -25.68 -17.84
CA GLN A 91 -3.23 -26.75 -18.56
C GLN A 91 -3.56 -27.90 -17.61
N GLN A 92 -4.80 -28.40 -17.69
CA GLN A 92 -5.25 -29.57 -16.92
C GLN A 92 -5.63 -30.70 -17.87
N ASN A 93 -5.08 -31.89 -17.61
CA ASN A 93 -5.48 -33.10 -18.30
C ASN A 93 -6.58 -33.77 -17.47
N LEU A 94 -7.78 -33.88 -18.05
CA LEU A 94 -8.89 -34.60 -17.45
C LEU A 94 -8.71 -36.11 -17.67
N SER A 95 -9.30 -36.92 -16.79
CA SER A 95 -9.26 -38.39 -16.84
C SER A 95 -9.73 -38.99 -18.17
N ASN A 96 -10.47 -38.24 -18.97
CA ASN A 96 -11.10 -38.69 -20.22
C ASN A 96 -10.27 -38.33 -21.47
N GLY A 97 -9.00 -37.94 -21.31
CA GLY A 97 -8.13 -37.53 -22.42
C GLY A 97 -8.40 -36.11 -22.94
N LEU A 98 -9.34 -35.38 -22.33
CA LEU A 98 -9.61 -33.97 -22.61
C LEU A 98 -8.58 -33.08 -21.93
N THR A 99 -8.00 -32.14 -22.67
CA THR A 99 -7.06 -31.15 -22.12
C THR A 99 -7.72 -29.78 -22.02
N ILE A 100 -7.81 -29.21 -20.82
CA ILE A 100 -8.23 -27.83 -20.60
C ILE A 100 -7.02 -26.94 -20.89
N PRO A 101 -7.08 -26.03 -21.89
CA PRO A 101 -5.96 -25.16 -22.22
C PRO A 101 -5.69 -24.13 -21.11
N PRO A 102 -4.50 -23.51 -21.09
CA PRO A 102 -4.19 -22.44 -20.16
C PRO A 102 -5.23 -21.32 -20.25
N THR A 103 -5.89 -21.03 -19.13
CA THR A 103 -6.99 -20.06 -19.09
C THR A 103 -6.54 -18.81 -18.37
N LEU A 104 -6.67 -17.67 -19.04
CA LEU A 104 -6.33 -16.37 -18.51
C LEU A 104 -7.55 -15.76 -17.81
N GLY A 105 -7.36 -15.27 -16.60
CA GLY A 105 -8.43 -14.68 -15.79
C GLY A 105 -7.96 -13.45 -15.04
N ASN A 106 -8.93 -12.63 -14.65
CA ASN A 106 -8.72 -11.44 -13.83
C ASN A 106 -9.61 -11.51 -12.61
N ALA A 107 -9.04 -11.28 -11.43
CA ALA A 107 -9.76 -11.11 -10.18
C ALA A 107 -9.48 -9.73 -9.59
N LYS A 108 -10.48 -9.12 -8.97
CA LYS A 108 -10.31 -7.90 -8.19
C LYS A 108 -10.13 -8.29 -6.73
N VAL A 109 -9.10 -7.75 -6.09
CA VAL A 109 -8.84 -7.95 -4.65
C VAL A 109 -8.97 -6.60 -3.96
N LEU A 110 -9.81 -6.54 -2.94
CA LEU A 110 -9.98 -5.35 -2.11
C LEU A 110 -9.15 -5.52 -0.83
N SER A 111 -8.39 -4.51 -0.45
CA SER A 111 -7.54 -4.56 0.75
C SER A 111 -7.56 -3.27 1.53
N ASN A 112 -8.20 -3.21 2.69
CA ASN A 112 -8.05 -2.03 3.53
C ASN A 112 -6.68 -2.07 4.22
N THR A 113 -5.99 -0.94 4.25
CA THR A 113 -4.70 -0.78 4.93
C THR A 113 -4.81 0.32 5.98
N TYR A 114 -4.35 0.00 7.18
CA TYR A 114 -4.26 0.92 8.30
C TYR A 114 -2.78 1.12 8.63
N MET A 115 -2.30 2.36 8.66
CA MET A 115 -0.92 2.69 8.98
C MET A 115 -0.86 3.74 10.08
N LEU A 116 0.12 3.58 10.96
CA LEU A 116 0.55 4.60 11.90
C LEU A 116 1.96 5.02 11.52
N ASN A 117 2.13 6.31 11.27
CA ASN A 117 3.36 6.93 10.81
C ASN A 117 3.88 7.88 11.89
N LEU A 118 5.19 7.83 12.13
CA LEU A 118 5.95 8.89 12.78
C LEU A 118 6.63 9.70 11.67
N ILE A 119 6.41 11.01 11.69
CA ILE A 119 6.94 11.97 10.72
C ILE A 119 7.92 12.88 11.45
N ASP A 120 9.10 13.02 10.89
CA ASP A 120 10.16 13.90 11.38
C ASP A 120 10.63 14.83 10.26
N ASP A 121 10.61 16.13 10.54
CA ASP A 121 11.05 17.19 9.65
C ASP A 121 12.55 17.41 9.83
N LEU A 122 13.31 17.17 8.76
CA LEU A 122 14.72 17.54 8.74
C LEU A 122 14.89 19.04 8.54
N GLU A 123 16.01 19.56 9.06
CA GLU A 123 16.36 20.96 8.98
C GLU A 123 16.29 21.49 7.54
N LYS A 124 15.70 22.67 7.37
CA LYS A 124 15.38 23.23 6.04
C LYS A 124 16.67 23.48 5.25
N ILE A 125 16.86 22.77 4.15
CA ILE A 125 17.97 23.02 3.24
C ILE A 125 17.47 23.96 2.14
N LYS A 126 17.80 25.25 2.27
CA LYS A 126 17.32 26.34 1.39
C LYS A 126 15.79 26.48 1.45
N THR A 127 15.07 26.19 0.36
CA THR A 127 13.60 26.26 0.27
C THR A 127 12.92 24.90 0.50
N PHE A 128 13.70 23.83 0.59
CA PHE A 128 13.20 22.47 0.70
C PHE A 128 13.20 21.98 2.15
N THR A 129 12.12 21.30 2.52
CA THR A 129 12.00 20.56 3.77
C THR A 129 11.95 19.08 3.40
N ALA A 130 12.88 18.30 3.93
CA ALA A 130 12.86 16.85 3.79
C ALA A 130 12.12 16.25 4.99
N LEU A 131 11.24 15.29 4.71
CA LEU A 131 10.44 14.57 5.69
C LEU A 131 10.90 13.13 5.73
N VAL A 132 11.16 12.63 6.94
CA VAL A 132 11.38 11.21 7.19
C VAL A 132 10.09 10.63 7.75
N ILE A 133 9.56 9.60 7.08
CA ILE A 133 8.35 8.92 7.51
C ILE A 133 8.68 7.47 7.85
N LEU A 134 8.48 7.14 9.13
CA LEU A 134 8.61 5.79 9.68
C LEU A 134 7.21 5.25 9.96
N GLY A 135 6.78 4.24 9.19
CA GLY A 135 5.42 3.74 9.23
C GLY A 135 5.33 2.24 9.51
N GLY A 136 4.41 1.88 10.41
CA GLY A 136 4.00 0.50 10.67
C GLY A 136 2.50 0.35 10.43
N GLY A 137 2.09 -0.72 9.76
CA GLY A 137 0.68 -0.92 9.44
C GLY A 137 0.26 -2.37 9.25
N ASN A 138 -1.05 -2.57 9.20
CA ASN A 138 -1.67 -3.84 8.90
C ASN A 138 -2.57 -3.70 7.67
N SER A 139 -2.60 -4.75 6.86
CA SER A 139 -3.53 -4.87 5.74
C SER A 139 -4.50 -6.02 5.98
N THR A 140 -5.77 -5.77 5.68
CA THR A 140 -6.83 -6.78 5.67
C THR A 140 -7.43 -6.88 4.28
N SER A 141 -7.26 -8.03 3.63
CA SER A 141 -7.83 -8.32 2.32
C SER A 141 -9.16 -9.06 2.41
N LYS A 142 -10.13 -8.68 1.58
CA LYS A 142 -11.33 -9.47 1.29
C LYS A 142 -11.28 -9.88 -0.19
N SER A 143 -11.44 -11.19 -0.44
CA SER A 143 -11.53 -11.80 -1.77
C SER A 143 -12.96 -12.16 -2.09
#